data_AF-A0A7T8BAU9-F1
#
_entry.id   AF-A0A7T8BAU9-F1
#
_cell.length_a   1.000
_cell.length_b   1.000
_cell.length_c   1.000
_cell.angle_alpha   90.00
_cell.angle_beta   90.00
_cell.angle_gamma   90.00
#
_symmetry.space_group_name_H-M   'P 1'
#
loop_
_entity.id
_entity.type
_entity.pdbx_description
1 polymer ?
#
loop_
_entity_poly.entity_id
_entity_poly.type
_entity_poly.pdbx_seq_one_letter_code
_entity_poly.pdbx_strand_id
1 'polypeptide(L)'
;MQYPLTLTEYMNQYTRGFINRKQLEDNIFRFILENARRFNVPRWNQEDYTDYLCWLYPRICRAIENYTDRGSSFDAYIGSLIRWSAREYRSKEADHSALEQAYWNARTMDMVTLNEEPAYPEIQIPFKTVPNPRQVLILLLKCYYFVSDDFIERVAPAIKVDKIILKKLIEKLRQIRAVRDGEIMGLRERIFNQYYRCISFEERMKAAPEGSAHRENMRDRLQKGRKRLASMRKRLAGMRTEPSNRQVAEVLGVPKGTVDSNLYALKEKWKHSRD
;
A
#
# COMPACT_ATOMS: atom_id res chain seq x y z
N MET A 1 -21.61 5.53 37.99
CA MET A 1 -20.71 5.47 36.82
C MET A 1 -19.37 6.06 37.23
N GLN A 2 -18.31 5.25 37.33
CA GLN A 2 -16.97 5.77 37.61
C GLN A 2 -16.48 6.49 36.35
N TYR A 3 -16.23 7.80 36.46
CA TYR A 3 -15.51 8.51 35.41
C TYR A 3 -14.10 7.92 35.28
N PRO A 4 -13.60 7.70 34.06
CA PRO A 4 -12.24 7.21 33.87
C PRO A 4 -11.25 8.18 34.51
N LEU A 5 -10.30 7.62 35.26
CA LEU A 5 -9.27 8.41 35.93
C LEU A 5 -8.45 9.20 34.90
N THR A 6 -8.12 10.43 35.26
CA THR A 6 -7.22 11.33 34.52
C THR A 6 -5.78 10.84 34.60
N LEU A 7 -4.92 11.28 33.67
CA LEU A 7 -3.51 10.91 33.70
C LEU A 7 -2.82 11.40 34.97
N THR A 8 -3.24 12.56 35.48
CA THR A 8 -2.76 13.13 36.74
C THR A 8 -3.10 12.25 37.94
N GLU A 9 -4.29 11.65 37.97
CA GLU A 9 -4.68 10.70 39.02
C GLU A 9 -3.85 9.41 38.96
N TYR A 10 -3.59 8.89 37.76
CA TYR A 10 -2.67 7.75 37.59
C TYR A 10 -1.24 8.08 38.03
N MET A 11 -0.73 9.27 37.71
CA MET A 11 0.58 9.73 38.16
C MET A 11 0.64 9.82 39.70
N ASN A 12 -0.40 10.37 40.32
CA ASN A 12 -0.50 10.45 41.78
C ASN A 12 -0.54 9.07 42.46
N GLN A 13 -1.25 8.11 41.86
CA GLN A 13 -1.26 6.72 42.35
C GLN A 13 0.13 6.07 42.24
N TYR A 14 0.86 6.34 41.16
CA TYR A 14 2.22 5.85 40.97
C TYR A 14 3.18 6.46 42.00
N THR A 15 3.15 7.78 42.20
CA THR A 15 4.00 8.46 43.20
C THR A 15 3.73 7.98 44.64
N ARG A 16 2.48 7.60 44.94
CA ARG A 16 2.08 7.04 46.24
C ARG A 16 2.31 5.53 46.36
N GLY A 17 2.83 4.88 45.31
CA GLY A 17 3.16 3.45 45.30
C GLY A 17 1.96 2.50 45.14
N PHE A 18 0.77 2.99 44.80
CA PHE A 18 -0.43 2.16 44.59
C PHE A 18 -0.40 1.38 43.27
N ILE A 19 0.31 1.90 42.27
CA ILE A 19 0.51 1.24 40.98
C ILE A 19 1.99 1.21 40.65
N ASN A 20 2.42 0.17 39.94
CA ASN A 20 3.79 0.06 39.44
C ASN A 20 3.96 0.80 38.10
N ARG A 21 5.23 0.99 37.70
CA ARG A 21 5.58 1.73 36.48
C ARG A 21 4.92 1.18 35.22
N LYS A 22 4.88 -0.15 35.07
CA LYS A 22 4.29 -0.82 33.91
C LYS A 22 2.78 -0.53 33.83
N GLN A 23 2.09 -0.58 34.97
CA GLN A 23 0.66 -0.23 35.06
C GLN A 23 0.41 1.24 34.70
N LEU A 24 1.29 2.15 35.11
CA LEU A 24 1.19 3.56 34.72
C LEU A 24 1.37 3.73 33.21
N GLU A 25 2.39 3.11 32.62
CA GLU A 25 2.64 3.13 31.17
C GLU A 25 1.44 2.57 30.40
N ASP A 26 0.92 1.40 30.78
CA ASP A 26 -0.25 0.78 30.16
C ASP A 26 -1.50 1.69 30.23
N ASN A 27 -1.73 2.34 31.37
CA ASN A 27 -2.86 3.25 31.54
C ASN A 27 -2.70 4.52 30.69
N ILE A 28 -1.48 5.07 30.58
CA ILE A 28 -1.19 6.20 29.68
C ILE A 28 -1.46 5.80 28.23
N PHE A 29 -0.98 4.64 27.77
CA PHE A 29 -1.21 4.18 26.41
C PHE A 29 -2.69 3.93 26.11
N ARG A 30 -3.41 3.29 27.03
CA ARG A 30 -4.86 3.09 26.90
C ARG A 30 -5.60 4.43 26.78
N PHE A 31 -5.24 5.39 27.63
CA PHE A 31 -5.82 6.74 27.59
C PHE A 31 -5.55 7.44 26.25
N ILE A 32 -4.34 7.31 25.69
CA ILE A 32 -3.98 7.87 24.38
C ILE A 32 -4.80 7.22 23.25
N LEU A 33 -4.96 5.90 23.27
CA LEU A 33 -5.76 5.16 22.29
C LEU A 33 -7.22 5.59 22.31
N GLU A 34 -7.82 5.69 23.50
CA GLU A 34 -9.23 6.07 23.69
C GLU A 34 -9.49 7.54 23.37
N ASN A 35 -8.47 8.40 23.50
CA ASN A 35 -8.60 9.85 23.32
C ASN A 35 -7.82 10.38 22.10
N ALA A 36 -7.55 9.56 21.08
CA ALA A 36 -6.75 9.93 19.91
C ALA A 36 -7.21 11.26 19.23
N ARG A 37 -8.53 11.50 19.18
CA ARG A 37 -9.12 12.74 18.64
C ARG A 37 -8.78 13.98 19.46
N ARG A 38 -8.63 13.84 20.78
CA ARG A 38 -8.33 14.95 21.72
C ARG A 38 -6.94 15.54 21.49
N PHE A 39 -6.01 14.71 21.03
CA PHE A 39 -4.62 15.12 20.83
C PHE A 39 -4.34 15.72 19.45
N ASN A 40 -5.39 15.89 18.61
CA ASN A 40 -5.28 16.37 17.23
C ASN A 40 -4.23 15.58 16.43
N VAL A 41 -4.14 14.28 16.71
CA VAL A 41 -3.37 13.34 15.90
C VAL A 41 -4.05 13.28 14.53
N PRO A 42 -3.29 13.33 13.43
CA PRO A 42 -3.87 13.20 12.08
C PRO A 42 -4.77 11.97 11.97
N ARG A 43 -5.67 11.95 10.98
CA ARG A 43 -6.35 10.72 10.57
C ARG A 43 -5.33 9.76 9.96
N TRP A 44 -4.48 9.18 10.80
CA TRP A 44 -3.58 8.11 10.45
C TRP A 44 -4.38 6.82 10.33
N ASN A 45 -3.96 5.98 9.40
CA ASN A 45 -4.46 4.61 9.39
C ASN A 45 -3.92 3.88 10.63
N GLN A 46 -4.51 2.72 10.94
CA GLN A 46 -4.16 1.98 12.16
C GLN A 46 -2.69 1.54 12.21
N GLU A 47 -2.04 1.34 11.06
CA GLU A 47 -0.63 0.96 10.97
C GLU A 47 0.29 2.15 11.30
N ASP A 48 0.04 3.31 10.68
CA ASP A 48 0.82 4.53 10.92
C ASP A 48 0.70 5.00 12.36
N TYR A 49 -0.49 4.82 12.97
CA TYR A 49 -0.68 5.13 14.38
C TYR A 49 0.10 4.18 15.29
N THR A 50 0.19 2.89 14.93
CA THR A 50 0.97 1.90 15.68
C THR A 50 2.47 2.21 15.62
N ASP A 51 2.97 2.59 14.43
CA ASP A 51 4.36 2.98 14.24
C ASP A 51 4.70 4.25 15.03
N TYR A 52 3.80 5.24 15.03
CA TYR A 52 3.93 6.43 15.87
C TYR A 52 3.98 6.10 17.37
N LEU A 53 3.08 5.25 17.87
CA LEU A 53 3.05 4.88 19.28
C LEU A 53 4.33 4.17 19.72
N CYS A 54 4.88 3.30 18.87
CA CYS A 54 6.19 2.66 19.12
C CYS A 54 7.32 3.70 19.19
N TRP A 55 7.27 4.71 18.34
CA TRP A 55 8.25 5.81 18.33
C TRP A 55 8.06 6.79 19.52
N LEU A 56 6.83 6.93 20.02
CA LEU A 56 6.49 7.77 21.17
C LEU A 56 6.88 7.11 22.50
N TYR A 57 6.85 5.78 22.59
CA TYR A 57 7.07 5.01 23.82
C TYR A 57 8.31 5.45 24.63
N PRO A 58 9.54 5.54 24.06
CA PRO A 58 10.71 5.93 24.84
C PRO A 58 10.66 7.38 25.36
N ARG A 59 9.80 8.23 24.80
CA ARG A 59 9.60 9.61 25.27
C ARG A 59 8.61 9.66 26.42
N ILE A 60 7.56 8.82 26.40
CA ILE A 60 6.64 8.69 27.52
C ILE A 60 7.37 8.17 28.75
N CYS A 61 8.21 7.15 28.62
CA CYS A 61 9.01 6.62 29.73
C CYS A 61 9.87 7.72 30.37
N ARG A 62 10.54 8.54 29.55
CA ARG A 62 11.33 9.70 30.03
C ARG A 62 10.44 10.80 30.62
N ALA A 63 9.25 11.01 30.09
CA ALA A 63 8.32 12.01 30.59
C ALA A 63 7.81 11.66 31.99
N ILE A 64 7.56 10.38 32.27
CA ILE A 64 7.19 9.89 33.60
C ILE A 64 8.31 10.16 34.60
N GLU A 65 9.56 9.89 34.24
CA GLU A 65 10.72 10.06 35.11
C GLU A 65 11.03 11.53 35.43
N ASN A 66 10.86 12.41 34.45
CA ASN A 66 11.29 13.81 34.54
C ASN A 66 10.17 14.78 34.92
N TYR A 67 8.94 14.28 35.07
CA TYR A 67 7.82 15.15 35.42
C TYR A 67 7.98 15.70 36.83
N THR A 68 7.95 17.02 36.95
CA THR A 68 7.88 17.74 38.22
C THR A 68 6.70 18.68 38.16
N ASP A 69 5.85 18.67 39.19
CA ASP A 69 4.70 19.57 39.25
C ASP A 69 5.18 21.01 39.51
N ARG A 70 5.14 21.83 38.45
CA ARG A 70 5.48 23.25 38.49
C ARG A 70 4.26 24.13 38.19
N GLY A 71 3.05 23.64 38.45
CA GLY A 71 1.79 24.34 38.19
C GLY A 71 1.07 23.94 36.89
N SER A 72 1.50 22.86 36.25
CA SER A 72 0.83 22.29 35.07
C SER A 72 0.59 20.81 35.29
N SER A 73 -0.65 20.35 35.15
CA SER A 73 -1.02 18.96 35.39
C SER A 73 -0.31 17.98 34.45
N PHE A 74 -0.17 16.73 34.89
CA PHE A 74 0.46 15.69 34.09
C PHE A 74 -0.31 15.43 32.77
N ASP A 75 -1.63 15.59 32.79
CA ASP A 75 -2.46 15.58 31.58
C ASP A 75 -2.04 16.66 30.56
N ALA A 76 -1.81 17.89 31.01
CA ALA A 76 -1.37 18.98 30.14
C ALA A 76 0.05 18.75 29.60
N TYR A 77 0.92 18.18 30.44
CA TYR A 77 2.29 17.83 30.07
C TYR A 77 2.34 16.75 29.00
N ILE A 78 1.66 15.61 29.22
CA ILE A 78 1.57 14.52 28.25
C ILE A 78 0.83 14.96 26.98
N GLY A 79 -0.25 15.74 27.12
CA GLY A 79 -0.98 16.28 25.97
C GLY A 79 -0.11 17.16 25.07
N SER A 80 0.75 17.99 25.66
CA SER A 80 1.73 18.80 24.92
C SER A 80 2.78 17.92 24.24
N LEU A 81 3.33 16.94 24.96
CA LEU A 81 4.30 15.98 24.42
C LEU A 81 3.75 15.24 23.19
N ILE A 82 2.52 14.73 23.26
CA ILE A 82 1.88 14.01 22.15
C ILE A 82 1.69 14.95 20.96
N ARG A 83 1.20 16.16 21.18
CA ARG A 83 0.96 17.12 20.09
C ARG A 83 2.25 17.49 19.34
N TRP A 84 3.31 17.80 20.08
CA TRP A 84 4.61 18.16 19.49
C TRP A 84 5.26 16.98 18.79
N SER A 85 5.23 15.81 19.44
CA SER A 85 5.81 14.59 18.89
C SER A 85 5.06 14.08 17.66
N ALA A 86 3.73 14.22 17.58
CA ALA A 86 2.95 13.88 16.40
C ALA A 86 3.25 14.81 15.20
N ARG A 87 3.57 16.08 15.46
CA ARG A 87 4.05 17.03 14.44
C ARG A 87 5.47 16.69 13.99
N GLU A 88 6.36 16.41 14.94
CA GLU A 88 7.74 15.99 14.68
C GLU A 88 7.79 14.68 13.86
N TYR A 89 6.97 13.70 14.23
CA TYR A 89 6.87 12.43 13.52
C TYR A 89 6.39 12.62 12.08
N ARG A 90 5.39 13.49 11.86
CA ARG A 90 4.96 13.87 10.50
C ARG A 90 6.06 14.53 9.70
N SER A 91 6.78 15.48 10.29
CA SER A 91 7.88 16.15 9.60
C SER A 91 8.95 15.13 9.22
N LYS A 92 9.34 14.24 10.14
CA LYS A 92 10.33 13.21 9.87
C LYS A 92 9.88 12.19 8.83
N GLU A 93 8.62 11.76 8.84
CA GLU A 93 8.08 10.88 7.78
C GLU A 93 7.97 11.63 6.44
N ALA A 94 7.58 12.90 6.44
CA ALA A 94 7.55 13.72 5.23
C ALA A 94 8.95 13.94 4.66
N ASP A 95 9.94 14.23 5.51
CA ASP A 95 11.34 14.40 5.13
C ASP A 95 11.94 13.07 4.66
N HIS A 96 11.63 11.96 5.34
CA HIS A 96 12.11 10.63 4.94
C HIS A 96 11.44 10.17 3.64
N SER A 97 10.14 10.44 3.45
CA SER A 97 9.42 10.20 2.20
C SER A 97 9.92 11.11 1.07
N ALA A 98 10.22 12.39 1.35
CA ALA A 98 10.75 13.33 0.38
C ALA A 98 12.20 12.96 -0.01
N LEU A 99 12.99 12.49 0.94
CA LEU A 99 14.34 11.99 0.69
C LEU A 99 14.31 10.66 -0.07
N GLU A 100 13.38 9.77 0.26
CA GLU A 100 13.09 8.57 -0.53
C GLU A 100 12.71 8.96 -1.97
N GLN A 101 11.82 9.94 -2.13
CA GLN A 101 11.35 10.42 -3.44
C GLN A 101 12.41 11.22 -4.23
N ALA A 102 13.29 11.95 -3.56
CA ALA A 102 14.43 12.60 -4.18
C ALA A 102 15.48 11.58 -4.62
N TYR A 103 15.70 10.54 -3.80
CA TYR A 103 16.54 9.40 -4.17
C TYR A 103 15.93 8.60 -5.34
N TRP A 104 14.59 8.50 -5.40
CA TRP A 104 13.85 8.01 -6.57
C TRP A 104 14.17 8.84 -7.79
N ASN A 105 13.90 10.14 -7.75
CA ASN A 105 14.09 11.02 -8.90
C ASN A 105 15.54 11.00 -9.40
N ALA A 106 16.51 11.03 -8.50
CA ALA A 106 17.93 10.96 -8.85
C ALA A 106 18.30 9.62 -9.49
N ARG A 107 17.88 8.49 -8.90
CA ARG A 107 18.19 7.16 -9.42
C ARG A 107 17.40 6.81 -10.69
N THR A 108 16.19 7.33 -10.83
CA THR A 108 15.39 7.26 -12.06
C THR A 108 16.05 8.09 -13.16
N MET A 109 16.58 9.28 -12.86
CA MET A 109 17.39 10.06 -13.81
C MET A 109 18.59 9.23 -14.31
N ASP A 110 19.31 8.56 -13.39
CA ASP A 110 20.45 7.71 -13.74
C ASP A 110 20.05 6.46 -14.54
N MET A 111 18.86 5.89 -14.30
CA MET A 111 18.32 4.79 -15.10
C MET A 111 17.81 5.24 -16.48
N VAL A 112 17.31 6.46 -16.60
CA VAL A 112 16.79 7.03 -17.86
C VAL A 112 17.94 7.48 -18.75
N THR A 113 19.03 8.03 -18.20
CA THR A 113 20.22 8.42 -18.98
C THR A 113 21.03 7.23 -19.51
N LEU A 114 20.91 6.04 -18.89
CA LEU A 114 21.53 4.79 -19.35
C LEU A 114 20.63 3.96 -20.29
N ASN A 115 19.37 4.34 -20.50
CA ASN A 115 18.49 3.75 -21.50
C ASN A 115 18.32 4.72 -22.67
N GLU A 116 19.21 4.66 -23.65
CA GLU A 116 18.75 4.92 -25.02
C GLU A 116 17.54 4.01 -25.23
N GLU A 117 16.36 4.59 -25.42
CA GLU A 117 15.15 3.81 -25.70
C GLU A 117 15.47 2.90 -26.89
N PRO A 118 15.48 1.55 -26.71
CA PRO A 118 15.75 0.68 -27.82
C PRO A 118 14.74 1.02 -28.92
N ALA A 119 15.24 1.31 -30.13
CA ALA A 119 14.38 1.62 -31.26
C ALA A 119 13.47 0.41 -31.51
N TYR A 120 12.25 0.47 -30.98
CA TYR A 120 11.24 -0.53 -31.23
C TYR A 120 10.84 -0.35 -32.69
N PRO A 121 11.04 -1.35 -33.57
CA PRO A 121 10.49 -1.26 -34.90
C PRO A 121 8.98 -1.00 -34.77
N GLU A 122 8.47 -0.01 -35.50
CA GLU A 122 7.02 0.17 -35.67
C GLU A 122 6.49 -1.04 -36.44
N ILE A 123 6.23 -2.15 -35.72
CA ILE A 123 5.64 -3.35 -36.28
C ILE A 123 4.15 -3.06 -36.48
N GLN A 124 3.83 -2.37 -37.57
CA GLN A 124 2.48 -2.19 -38.09
C GLN A 124 2.04 -3.47 -38.80
N ILE A 125 2.05 -4.63 -38.12
CA ILE A 125 1.44 -5.84 -38.68
C ILE A 125 -0.04 -5.81 -38.32
N PRO A 126 -0.95 -5.48 -39.25
CA PRO A 126 -2.38 -5.67 -39.01
C PRO A 126 -2.63 -7.16 -38.78
N PHE A 127 -3.36 -7.48 -37.72
CA PHE A 127 -3.87 -8.83 -37.52
C PHE A 127 -4.84 -9.15 -38.67
N LYS A 128 -4.38 -9.85 -39.72
CA LYS A 128 -5.19 -10.11 -40.92
C LYS A 128 -6.47 -10.88 -40.60
N THR A 129 -6.37 -11.89 -39.74
CA THR A 129 -7.50 -12.71 -39.26
C THR A 129 -7.09 -13.44 -38.00
N VAL A 130 -8.01 -13.59 -37.04
CA VAL A 130 -7.79 -14.44 -35.87
C VAL A 130 -8.70 -15.66 -35.90
N PRO A 131 -8.20 -16.85 -35.52
CA PRO A 131 -9.04 -18.02 -35.33
C PRO A 131 -9.98 -17.79 -34.14
N ASN A 132 -11.27 -18.10 -34.32
CA ASN A 132 -12.34 -17.93 -33.31
C ASN A 132 -12.43 -16.50 -32.73
N PRO A 133 -12.89 -15.51 -33.52
CA PRO A 133 -13.01 -14.10 -33.11
C PRO A 133 -13.71 -13.87 -31.77
N ARG A 134 -14.74 -14.68 -31.46
CA ARG A 134 -15.49 -14.60 -30.21
C ARG A 134 -14.65 -14.96 -28.98
N GLN A 135 -13.79 -15.96 -29.11
CA GLN A 135 -12.89 -16.38 -28.04
C GLN A 135 -11.84 -15.29 -27.77
N VAL A 136 -11.30 -14.70 -28.84
CA VAL A 136 -10.35 -13.58 -28.75
C VAL A 136 -11.00 -12.34 -28.14
N LEU A 137 -12.23 -12.00 -28.52
CA LEU A 137 -12.99 -10.90 -27.91
C LEU A 137 -13.15 -11.08 -26.40
N ILE A 138 -13.56 -12.28 -25.96
CA ILE A 138 -13.72 -12.58 -24.53
C ILE A 138 -12.38 -12.46 -23.79
N LEU A 139 -11.30 -12.99 -24.36
CA LEU A 139 -9.96 -12.88 -23.78
C LEU A 139 -9.50 -11.42 -23.70
N LEU A 140 -9.73 -10.64 -24.74
CA LEU A 140 -9.41 -9.22 -24.78
C LEU A 140 -10.16 -8.45 -23.68
N LEU A 141 -11.45 -8.73 -23.49
CA LEU A 141 -12.23 -8.13 -22.40
C LEU A 141 -11.74 -8.59 -21.02
N LYS A 142 -11.20 -9.81 -20.89
CA LYS A 142 -10.55 -10.25 -19.65
C LYS A 142 -9.25 -9.47 -19.37
N CYS A 143 -8.57 -9.03 -20.43
CA CYS A 143 -7.35 -8.25 -20.39
C CYS A 143 -7.56 -6.73 -20.55
N TYR A 144 -8.79 -6.22 -20.39
CA TYR A 144 -9.17 -4.83 -20.71
C TYR A 144 -8.23 -3.76 -20.12
N TYR A 145 -7.62 -4.05 -18.95
CA TYR A 145 -6.73 -3.13 -18.26
C TYR A 145 -5.46 -2.81 -19.09
N PHE A 146 -5.00 -3.76 -19.90
CA PHE A 146 -3.79 -3.62 -20.72
C PHE A 146 -4.08 -3.20 -22.17
N VAL A 147 -5.34 -2.98 -22.52
CA VAL A 147 -5.74 -2.66 -23.88
C VAL A 147 -5.64 -1.15 -24.09
N SER A 148 -4.71 -0.72 -24.94
CA SER A 148 -4.57 0.66 -25.41
C SER A 148 -5.48 0.95 -26.60
N ASP A 149 -5.70 2.24 -26.89
CA ASP A 149 -6.48 2.65 -28.06
C ASP A 149 -5.83 2.19 -29.38
N ASP A 150 -4.49 2.27 -29.51
CA ASP A 150 -3.76 1.71 -30.65
C ASP A 150 -4.02 0.19 -30.82
N PHE A 151 -4.03 -0.55 -29.71
CA PHE A 151 -4.30 -1.98 -29.78
C PHE A 151 -5.73 -2.27 -30.25
N ILE A 152 -6.71 -1.46 -29.83
CA ILE A 152 -8.11 -1.54 -30.31
C ILE A 152 -8.15 -1.34 -31.83
N GLU A 153 -7.46 -0.33 -32.35
CA GLU A 153 -7.41 -0.01 -33.78
C GLU A 153 -6.91 -1.19 -34.61
N ARG A 154 -5.91 -1.92 -34.11
CA ARG A 154 -5.30 -3.07 -34.78
C ARG A 154 -6.11 -4.36 -34.64
N VAL A 155 -6.74 -4.60 -33.50
CA VAL A 155 -7.41 -5.88 -33.20
C VAL A 155 -8.86 -5.94 -33.67
N ALA A 156 -9.56 -4.80 -33.69
CA ALA A 156 -10.98 -4.72 -34.06
C ALA A 156 -11.28 -5.31 -35.46
N PRO A 157 -10.49 -4.99 -36.52
CA PRO A 157 -10.68 -5.61 -37.83
C PRO A 157 -10.53 -7.13 -37.81
N ALA A 158 -9.55 -7.64 -37.04
CA ALA A 158 -9.24 -9.06 -36.96
C ALA A 158 -10.36 -9.88 -36.33
N ILE A 159 -10.99 -9.33 -35.27
CA ILE A 159 -12.11 -9.97 -34.58
C ILE A 159 -13.47 -9.66 -35.23
N LYS A 160 -13.51 -8.86 -36.31
CA LYS A 160 -14.73 -8.45 -37.03
C LYS A 160 -15.74 -7.75 -36.11
N VAL A 161 -15.26 -6.91 -35.20
CA VAL A 161 -16.09 -6.08 -34.32
C VAL A 161 -15.83 -4.63 -34.66
N ASP A 162 -16.90 -3.83 -34.72
CA ASP A 162 -16.77 -2.38 -34.91
C ASP A 162 -15.92 -1.74 -33.79
N LYS A 163 -15.01 -0.85 -34.16
CA LYS A 163 -14.05 -0.21 -33.25
C LYS A 163 -14.75 0.57 -32.14
N ILE A 164 -15.82 1.30 -32.48
CA ILE A 164 -16.58 2.13 -31.54
C ILE A 164 -17.30 1.21 -30.55
N ILE A 165 -17.88 0.11 -31.02
CA ILE A 165 -18.49 -0.90 -30.16
C ILE A 165 -17.45 -1.51 -29.22
N LEU A 166 -16.29 -1.94 -29.73
CA LEU A 166 -15.23 -2.54 -28.91
C LEU A 166 -14.74 -1.59 -27.82
N LYS A 167 -14.50 -0.32 -28.17
CA LYS A 167 -14.10 0.72 -27.22
C LYS A 167 -15.16 0.93 -26.13
N LYS A 168 -16.45 0.97 -26.49
CA LYS A 168 -17.56 1.07 -25.52
C LYS A 168 -17.61 -0.11 -24.55
N LEU A 169 -17.39 -1.34 -25.03
CA LEU A 169 -17.38 -2.53 -24.18
C LEU A 169 -16.22 -2.48 -23.16
N ILE A 170 -15.02 -2.12 -23.61
CA ILE A 170 -13.85 -1.96 -22.75
C ILE A 170 -14.07 -0.87 -21.71
N GLU A 171 -14.60 0.28 -22.13
CA GLU A 171 -14.84 1.41 -21.23
C GLU A 171 -15.90 1.07 -20.18
N LYS A 172 -16.95 0.35 -20.55
CA LYS A 172 -17.94 -0.16 -19.60
C LYS A 172 -17.30 -1.08 -18.55
N LEU A 173 -16.36 -1.95 -18.94
CA LEU A 173 -15.61 -2.77 -17.98
C LEU A 173 -14.71 -1.94 -17.06
N ARG A 174 -14.02 -0.92 -17.59
CA ARG A 174 -13.20 0.01 -16.80
C ARG A 174 -14.04 0.72 -15.75
N GLN A 175 -15.22 1.21 -16.12
CA GLN A 175 -16.15 1.87 -15.19
C GLN A 175 -16.62 0.92 -14.09
N ILE A 176 -17.06 -0.29 -14.43
CA ILE A 176 -17.49 -1.31 -13.46
C ILE A 176 -16.36 -1.64 -12.48
N ARG A 177 -15.10 -1.58 -12.92
CA ARG A 177 -13.94 -2.00 -12.12
C ARG A 177 -13.10 -0.87 -11.55
N ALA A 178 -13.43 0.38 -11.83
CA ALA A 178 -12.62 1.54 -11.46
C ALA A 178 -12.21 1.55 -9.98
N VAL A 179 -13.16 1.31 -9.07
CA VAL A 179 -12.89 1.27 -7.62
C VAL A 179 -11.89 0.15 -7.29
N ARG A 180 -12.14 -1.07 -7.78
CA ARG A 180 -11.30 -2.23 -7.48
C ARG A 180 -9.91 -2.11 -8.09
N ASP A 181 -9.81 -1.57 -9.29
CA ASP A 181 -8.53 -1.34 -9.96
C ASP A 181 -7.74 -0.24 -9.23
N GLY A 182 -8.41 0.82 -8.76
CA GLY A 182 -7.80 1.83 -7.89
C GLY A 182 -7.23 1.23 -6.60
N GLU A 183 -7.97 0.33 -5.94
CA GLU A 183 -7.46 -0.39 -4.76
C GLU A 183 -6.21 -1.25 -5.08
N ILE A 184 -6.22 -1.93 -6.22
CA ILE A 184 -5.10 -2.76 -6.69
C ILE A 184 -3.88 -1.88 -6.98
N MET A 185 -4.06 -0.76 -7.68
CA MET A 185 -2.97 0.16 -8.00
C MET A 185 -2.39 0.79 -6.74
N GLY A 186 -3.23 1.29 -5.83
CA GLY A 186 -2.76 1.82 -4.55
C GLY A 186 -2.07 0.77 -3.67
N LEU A 187 -2.44 -0.51 -3.76
CA LEU A 187 -1.70 -1.58 -3.08
C LEU A 187 -0.36 -1.87 -3.77
N ARG A 188 -0.31 -1.87 -5.11
CA ARG A 188 0.94 -2.04 -5.88
C ARG A 188 1.93 -0.93 -5.56
N GLU A 189 1.49 0.32 -5.56
CA GLU A 189 2.31 1.49 -5.20
C GLU A 189 2.87 1.35 -3.78
N ARG A 190 2.05 0.99 -2.79
CA ARG A 190 2.52 0.72 -1.43
C ARG A 190 3.52 -0.43 -1.35
N ILE A 191 3.33 -1.50 -2.14
CA ILE A 191 4.28 -2.60 -2.25
C ILE A 191 5.62 -2.10 -2.80
N PHE A 192 5.61 -1.27 -3.84
CA PHE A 192 6.82 -0.67 -4.40
C PHE A 192 7.52 0.21 -3.35
N ASN A 193 6.81 1.15 -2.73
CA ASN A 193 7.38 2.03 -1.71
C ASN A 193 8.00 1.24 -0.54
N GLN A 194 7.31 0.20 -0.06
CA GLN A 194 7.84 -0.64 1.01
C GLN A 194 9.03 -1.49 0.58
N TYR A 195 9.03 -2.00 -0.65
CA TYR A 195 10.16 -2.72 -1.22
C TYR A 195 11.41 -1.83 -1.23
N TYR A 196 11.26 -0.58 -1.61
CA TYR A 196 12.35 0.39 -1.62
C TYR A 196 12.81 0.82 -0.23
N ARG A 197 11.89 0.98 0.72
CA ARG A 197 12.24 1.13 2.14
C ARG A 197 13.12 -0.01 2.62
N CYS A 198 12.78 -1.25 2.26
CA CYS A 198 13.61 -2.41 2.59
C CYS A 198 15.01 -2.32 1.96
N ILE A 199 15.13 -1.95 0.69
CA ILE A 199 16.43 -1.73 0.05
C ILE A 199 17.23 -0.66 0.80
N SER A 200 16.60 0.47 1.16
CA SER A 200 17.27 1.56 1.88
C SER A 200 17.78 1.14 3.26
N PHE A 201 17.01 0.35 4.01
CA PHE A 201 17.44 -0.20 5.30
C PHE A 201 18.58 -1.19 5.15
N GLU A 202 18.54 -2.00 4.09
CA GLU A 202 19.60 -2.96 3.78
C GLU A 202 20.92 -2.26 3.46
N GLU A 203 20.90 -1.21 2.64
CA GLU A 203 22.10 -0.43 2.32
C GLU A 203 22.64 0.32 3.55
N ARG A 204 21.77 0.95 4.35
CA ARG A 204 22.19 1.60 5.62
C ARG A 204 22.77 0.61 6.62
N MET A 205 22.23 -0.62 6.67
CA MET A 205 22.75 -1.68 7.53
C MET A 205 24.15 -2.13 7.09
N LYS A 206 24.39 -2.26 5.78
CA LYS A 206 25.70 -2.61 5.22
C LYS A 206 26.75 -1.54 5.49
N ALA A 207 26.38 -0.26 5.40
CA ALA A 207 27.27 0.86 5.67
C ALA A 207 27.58 1.06 7.16
N ALA A 208 26.78 0.49 8.07
CA ALA A 208 26.96 0.63 9.50
C ALA A 208 28.06 -0.30 10.05
N PRO A 209 28.92 0.17 10.98
CA PRO A 209 29.93 -0.65 11.63
C PRO A 209 29.34 -1.91 12.27
N GLU A 210 30.08 -3.02 12.20
CA GLU A 210 29.69 -4.29 12.82
C GLU A 210 29.56 -4.14 14.34
N GLY A 211 28.55 -4.81 14.91
CA GLY A 211 28.24 -4.72 16.35
C GLY A 211 27.65 -3.39 16.82
N SER A 212 27.45 -2.39 15.95
CA SER A 212 26.84 -1.12 16.36
C SER A 212 25.34 -1.26 16.64
N ALA A 213 24.85 -0.57 17.67
CA ALA A 213 23.42 -0.48 17.98
C ALA A 213 22.61 0.09 16.79
N HIS A 214 23.24 0.92 15.94
CA HIS A 214 22.62 1.42 14.71
C HIS A 214 22.35 0.28 13.71
N ARG A 215 23.32 -0.62 13.51
CA ARG A 215 23.17 -1.79 12.62
C ARG A 215 22.08 -2.74 13.11
N GLU A 216 22.02 -3.02 14.41
CA GLU A 216 20.96 -3.86 14.98
C GLU A 216 19.58 -3.23 14.81
N ASN A 217 19.45 -1.92 15.05
CA ASN A 217 18.20 -1.19 14.81
C ASN A 217 17.78 -1.24 13.32
N MET A 218 18.72 -1.10 12.39
CA MET A 218 18.42 -1.21 10.95
C MET A 218 18.02 -2.64 10.58
N ARG A 219 18.66 -3.66 11.16
CA ARG A 219 18.29 -5.07 10.98
C ARG A 219 16.85 -5.34 11.41
N ASP A 220 16.45 -4.84 12.58
CA ASP A 220 15.09 -5.02 13.09
C ASP A 220 14.04 -4.30 12.23
N ARG A 221 14.35 -3.08 11.78
CA ARG A 221 13.51 -2.34 10.82
C ARG A 221 13.39 -3.06 9.48
N LEU A 222 14.49 -3.59 8.96
CA LEU A 222 14.50 -4.38 7.73
C LEU A 222 13.63 -5.63 7.87
N GLN A 223 13.74 -6.35 8.99
CA GLN A 223 12.93 -7.54 9.24
C GLN A 223 11.44 -7.22 9.31
N LYS A 224 11.05 -6.16 10.05
CA LYS A 224 9.66 -5.68 10.11
C LYS A 224 9.16 -5.25 8.73
N GLY A 225 9.97 -4.49 7.99
CA GLY A 225 9.66 -4.06 6.62
C GLY A 225 9.45 -5.24 5.66
N ARG A 226 10.31 -6.26 5.72
CA ARG A 226 10.17 -7.48 4.89
C ARG A 226 8.91 -8.26 5.23
N LYS A 227 8.54 -8.37 6.52
CA LYS A 227 7.27 -8.98 6.95
C LYS A 227 6.06 -8.20 6.40
N ARG A 228 6.08 -6.86 6.48
CA ARG A 228 5.03 -6.00 5.92
C ARG A 228 4.91 -6.17 4.40
N LEU A 229 6.03 -6.15 3.69
CA LEU A 229 6.09 -6.37 2.25
C LEU A 229 5.48 -7.73 1.85
N ALA A 230 5.85 -8.80 2.57
CA ALA A 230 5.32 -10.13 2.33
C ALA A 230 3.80 -10.19 2.55
N SER A 231 3.30 -9.56 3.61
CA SER A 231 1.85 -9.45 3.89
C SER A 231 1.11 -8.72 2.77
N MET A 232 1.63 -7.58 2.31
CA MET A 232 1.02 -6.82 1.21
C MET A 232 1.04 -7.59 -0.11
N ARG A 233 2.13 -8.29 -0.43
CA ARG A 233 2.22 -9.18 -1.60
C ARG A 233 1.20 -10.31 -1.53
N LYS A 234 1.04 -10.94 -0.35
CA LYS A 234 0.01 -11.97 -0.12
C LYS A 234 -1.40 -11.41 -0.33
N ARG A 235 -1.66 -10.21 0.19
CA ARG A 235 -2.94 -9.50 -0.02
C ARG A 235 -3.19 -9.25 -1.51
N LEU A 236 -2.19 -8.74 -2.25
CA LEU A 236 -2.31 -8.49 -3.68
C LEU A 236 -2.56 -9.79 -4.47
N ALA A 237 -1.85 -10.87 -4.13
CA ALA A 237 -2.04 -12.18 -4.76
C ALA A 237 -3.44 -12.75 -4.51
N GLY A 238 -4.06 -12.44 -3.37
CA GLY A 238 -5.44 -12.80 -3.06
C GLY A 238 -6.49 -11.91 -3.74
N MET A 239 -6.11 -10.78 -4.33
CA MET A 239 -7.05 -9.90 -5.03
C MET A 239 -7.27 -10.38 -6.46
N ARG A 240 -8.55 -10.40 -6.88
CA ARG A 240 -8.92 -10.63 -8.27
C ARG A 240 -8.50 -9.44 -9.13
N THR A 241 -7.48 -9.61 -9.96
CA THR A 241 -6.95 -8.56 -10.85
C THR A 241 -7.73 -8.42 -12.15
N GLU A 242 -8.47 -9.46 -12.55
CA GLU A 242 -9.22 -9.54 -13.80
C GLU A 242 -10.73 -9.45 -13.58
N PRO A 243 -11.52 -9.06 -14.61
CA PRO A 243 -12.96 -9.00 -14.44
C PRO A 243 -13.51 -10.41 -14.21
N SER A 244 -14.63 -10.46 -13.50
CA SER A 244 -15.40 -11.68 -13.37
C SER A 244 -16.00 -12.09 -14.70
N ASN A 245 -16.14 -13.41 -14.93
CA ASN A 245 -16.80 -13.90 -16.13
C ASN A 245 -18.25 -13.40 -16.20
N ARG A 246 -18.87 -13.13 -15.04
CA ARG A 246 -20.18 -12.47 -14.93
C ARG A 246 -20.14 -11.02 -15.44
N GLN A 247 -19.15 -10.22 -15.05
CA GLN A 247 -18.99 -8.84 -15.55
C GLN A 247 -18.75 -8.81 -17.07
N VAL A 248 -17.93 -9.72 -17.59
CA VAL A 248 -17.70 -9.83 -19.04
C VAL A 248 -19.00 -10.21 -19.76
N ALA A 249 -19.76 -11.17 -19.20
CA ALA A 249 -21.04 -11.60 -19.76
C ALA A 249 -22.09 -10.48 -19.79
N GLU A 250 -22.18 -9.69 -18.71
CA GLU A 250 -23.06 -8.53 -18.59
C GLU A 250 -22.72 -7.42 -19.59
N VAL A 251 -21.43 -7.16 -19.81
CA VAL A 251 -20.97 -6.18 -20.80
C VAL A 251 -21.28 -6.64 -22.22
N LEU A 252 -21.12 -7.93 -22.51
CA LEU A 252 -21.41 -8.52 -23.82
C LEU A 252 -22.90 -8.79 -24.08
N GLY A 253 -23.76 -8.77 -23.05
CA GLY A 253 -25.16 -9.16 -23.17
C GLY A 253 -25.36 -10.65 -23.47
N VAL A 254 -24.47 -11.52 -22.95
CA VAL A 254 -24.53 -12.98 -23.16
C VAL A 254 -24.66 -13.73 -21.83
N PRO A 255 -25.11 -15.00 -21.83
CA PRO A 255 -25.08 -15.81 -20.62
C PRO A 255 -23.65 -16.02 -20.09
N LYS A 256 -23.48 -16.03 -18.75
CA LYS A 256 -22.19 -16.32 -18.11
C LYS A 256 -21.61 -17.65 -18.59
N GLY A 257 -22.44 -18.68 -18.73
CA GLY A 257 -22.02 -20.00 -19.22
C GLY A 257 -21.35 -19.93 -20.60
N THR A 258 -21.75 -19.00 -21.47
CA THR A 258 -21.10 -18.78 -22.75
C THR A 258 -19.67 -18.27 -22.60
N VAL A 259 -19.43 -17.35 -21.65
CA VAL A 259 -18.07 -16.85 -21.35
C VAL A 259 -17.22 -17.98 -20.77
N ASP A 260 -17.78 -18.75 -19.83
CA ASP A 260 -17.11 -19.88 -19.18
C ASP A 260 -16.68 -20.95 -20.21
N SER A 261 -17.59 -21.37 -21.10
CA SER A 261 -17.28 -22.38 -22.14
C SER A 261 -16.23 -21.90 -23.14
N ASN A 262 -16.27 -20.62 -23.56
CA ASN A 262 -15.29 -20.08 -24.50
C ASN A 262 -13.88 -20.01 -23.88
N LEU A 263 -13.77 -19.56 -22.63
CA LEU A 263 -12.51 -19.51 -21.91
C LEU A 263 -11.96 -20.92 -21.60
N TYR A 264 -12.83 -21.87 -21.27
CA TYR A 264 -12.45 -23.26 -21.06
C TYR A 264 -11.88 -23.88 -22.35
N ALA A 265 -12.58 -23.71 -23.49
CA ALA A 265 -12.11 -24.22 -24.78
C ALA A 265 -10.76 -23.61 -25.20
N LEU A 266 -10.54 -22.31 -24.94
CA LEU A 266 -9.24 -21.67 -25.16
C LEU A 266 -8.14 -22.27 -24.29
N LYS A 267 -8.44 -22.49 -23.00
CA LYS A 267 -7.49 -23.05 -22.04
C LYS A 267 -7.07 -24.48 -22.43
N GLU A 268 -8.01 -25.31 -22.86
CA GLU A 268 -7.71 -26.66 -23.33
C GLU A 268 -6.85 -26.65 -24.59
N LYS A 269 -7.19 -25.84 -25.60
CA LYS A 269 -6.36 -25.70 -26.81
C LYS A 269 -4.92 -25.27 -26.49
N TRP A 270 -4.76 -24.34 -25.55
CA TRP A 270 -3.44 -23.85 -25.15
C TRP A 270 -2.59 -24.93 -24.47
N LYS A 271 -3.19 -25.79 -23.63
CA LYS A 271 -2.48 -26.92 -23.03
C LYS A 271 -1.96 -27.88 -24.11
N HIS A 272 -2.82 -28.27 -25.05
CA HIS A 272 -2.47 -29.20 -26.13
C HIS A 272 -1.47 -28.61 -27.14
N SER A 273 -1.28 -27.29 -27.18
CA SER A 273 -0.27 -26.64 -28.03
C SER A 273 1.13 -26.54 -27.40
N ARG A 274 1.26 -26.93 -26.13
CA ARG A 274 2.53 -26.95 -25.38
C ARG A 274 3.14 -28.35 -25.25
N ASP A 275 2.37 -29.37 -25.61
CA ASP A 275 2.83 -30.75 -25.80
C ASP A 275 3.25 -30.94 -27.27
#